data_AF-A0A349FCH9-F1
#
_entry.id   AF-A0A349FCH9-F1
#
_cell.length_a   1.000
_cell.length_b   1.000
_cell.length_c   1.000
_cell.angle_alpha   90.00
_cell.angle_beta   90.00
_cell.angle_gamma   90.00
#
_symmetry.space_group_name_H-M   'P 1'
#
loop_
_entity.id
_entity.type
_entity.pdbx_description
1 polymer ?
#
loop_
_entity_poly.entity_id
_entity_poly.type
_entity_poly.pdbx_seq_one_letter_code
_entity_poly.pdbx_strand_id
1 'polypeptide(L)'
;MPESKKKALGILAIAGVEPYQEKPGEEYMSPVQTDHFRKILQAWRNQLREEVERTVHHMQDEAANFPDPVDRASQEEEFSLELRNRDRERRLIKKIEKTLNKLEDDDFGFCESC
;
A
#
# COMPACT_ATOMS: atom_id res chain seq x y z
N MET A 1 19.43 -30.27 7.67
CA MET A 1 18.72 -29.50 6.63
C MET A 1 18.53 -28.10 7.19
N PRO A 2 19.20 -27.05 6.68
CA PRO A 2 18.92 -25.70 7.15
C PRO A 2 17.58 -25.25 6.58
N GLU A 3 16.65 -24.87 7.45
CA GLU A 3 15.35 -24.33 7.08
C GLU A 3 15.56 -23.03 6.28
N SER A 4 15.15 -23.05 5.03
CA SER A 4 15.19 -21.87 4.16
C SER A 4 14.15 -20.87 4.68
N LYS A 5 14.59 -19.85 5.43
CA LYS A 5 13.73 -18.75 5.88
C LYS A 5 13.09 -18.10 4.64
N LYS A 6 11.79 -18.31 4.45
CA LYS A 6 11.01 -17.71 3.36
C LYS A 6 11.03 -16.20 3.57
N LYS A 7 11.78 -15.47 2.72
CA LYS A 7 11.75 -13.99 2.72
C LYS A 7 10.32 -13.53 2.48
N ALA A 8 9.85 -12.60 3.31
CA ALA A 8 8.58 -11.92 3.08
C ALA A 8 8.61 -11.21 1.70
N LEU A 9 7.54 -11.35 0.92
CA LEU A 9 7.41 -10.77 -0.43
C LEU A 9 6.41 -9.61 -0.41
N GLY A 10 6.70 -8.56 -1.18
CA GLY A 10 5.77 -7.43 -1.40
C GLY A 10 5.31 -6.75 -0.11
N ILE A 11 3.99 -6.67 0.08
CA ILE A 11 3.34 -5.96 1.20
C ILE A 11 3.77 -6.51 2.57
N LEU A 12 4.05 -7.82 2.66
CA LEU A 12 4.54 -8.42 3.90
C LEU A 12 5.94 -7.94 4.27
N ALA A 13 6.80 -7.71 3.27
CA ALA A 13 8.14 -7.18 3.47
C ALA A 13 8.08 -5.72 3.97
N ILE A 14 7.18 -4.92 3.39
CA ILE A 14 6.92 -3.54 3.79
C ILE A 14 6.50 -3.47 5.26
N ALA A 15 5.63 -4.39 5.68
CA ALA A 15 5.15 -4.47 7.05
C ALA A 15 6.14 -5.12 8.03
N GLY A 16 7.25 -5.69 7.52
CA GLY A 16 8.20 -6.44 8.34
C GLY A 16 7.55 -7.62 9.07
N VAL A 17 6.62 -8.31 8.40
CA VAL A 17 5.92 -9.48 8.95
C VAL A 17 6.14 -10.71 8.06
N GLU A 18 6.10 -11.87 8.68
CA GLU A 18 6.04 -13.15 7.98
C GLU A 18 4.59 -13.55 7.71
N PRO A 19 4.34 -14.46 6.74
CA PRO A 19 3.02 -15.03 6.53
C PRO A 19 2.46 -15.65 7.82
N TYR A 20 1.21 -15.34 8.15
CA TYR A 20 0.54 -15.88 9.34
C TYR A 20 0.48 -17.41 9.30
N GLN A 21 0.67 -18.05 10.44
CA GLN A 21 0.56 -19.51 10.59
C GLN A 21 -0.62 -19.81 11.53
N GLU A 22 -1.72 -20.27 10.95
CA GLU A 22 -2.93 -20.62 11.68
C GLU A 22 -2.69 -21.83 12.59
N LYS A 23 -3.28 -21.79 13.79
CA LYS A 23 -3.22 -22.93 14.72
C LYS A 23 -4.43 -23.84 14.55
N PRO A 24 -4.28 -25.16 14.80
CA PRO A 24 -5.43 -26.06 14.80
C PRO A 24 -6.48 -25.61 15.82
N GLY A 25 -7.73 -25.44 15.37
CA GLY A 25 -8.84 -25.00 16.21
C GLY A 25 -8.84 -23.51 16.55
N GLU A 26 -8.01 -22.71 15.87
CA GLU A 26 -8.07 -21.25 16.00
C GLU A 26 -9.37 -20.70 15.40
N GLU A 27 -10.01 -19.80 16.15
CA GLU A 27 -11.19 -19.09 15.67
C GLU A 27 -10.82 -18.13 14.54
N TYR A 28 -11.61 -18.13 13.47
CA TYR A 28 -11.40 -17.21 12.35
C TYR A 28 -11.55 -15.77 12.83
N MET A 29 -10.64 -14.88 12.40
CA MET A 29 -10.58 -13.49 12.84
C MET A 29 -10.35 -13.33 14.34
N SER A 30 -9.54 -14.24 14.91
CA SER A 30 -9.04 -14.09 16.28
C SER A 30 -8.32 -12.75 16.47
N PRO A 31 -8.24 -12.21 17.71
CA PRO A 31 -7.52 -10.96 17.98
C PRO A 31 -6.08 -10.96 17.43
N VAL A 32 -5.42 -12.12 17.43
CA VAL A 32 -4.05 -12.29 16.91
C VAL A 32 -4.00 -12.16 15.39
N GLN A 33 -4.99 -12.70 14.67
CA GLN A 33 -5.12 -12.55 13.22
C GLN A 33 -5.46 -11.09 12.86
N THR A 34 -6.39 -10.49 13.59
CA THR A 34 -6.80 -9.08 13.42
C THR A 34 -5.60 -8.13 13.59
N ASP A 35 -4.77 -8.33 14.60
CA ASP A 35 -3.55 -7.56 14.81
C ASP A 35 -2.52 -7.74 13.68
N HIS A 36 -2.40 -8.95 13.13
CA HIS A 36 -1.52 -9.23 11.99
C HIS A 36 -1.95 -8.44 10.76
N PHE A 37 -3.24 -8.49 10.38
CA PHE A 37 -3.78 -7.72 9.27
C PHE A 37 -3.69 -6.21 9.51
N ARG A 38 -3.97 -5.74 10.74
CA ARG A 38 -3.83 -4.32 11.11
C ARG A 38 -2.42 -3.80 10.85
N LYS A 39 -1.40 -4.55 11.27
CA LYS A 39 0.01 -4.19 11.06
C LYS A 39 0.35 -4.09 9.56
N ILE A 40 -0.15 -5.04 8.75
CA ILE A 40 0.05 -5.04 7.30
C ILE A 40 -0.59 -3.80 6.66
N LEU A 41 -1.87 -3.56 6.94
CA LEU A 41 -2.64 -2.48 6.35
C LEU A 41 -2.08 -1.10 6.74
N GLN A 42 -1.66 -0.93 8.00
CA GLN A 42 -1.04 0.32 8.46
C GLN A 42 0.30 0.57 7.78
N ALA A 43 1.17 -0.43 7.70
CA ALA A 43 2.46 -0.28 7.05
C ALA A 43 2.31 0.04 5.56
N TRP A 44 1.40 -0.66 4.87
CA TRP A 44 1.12 -0.42 3.46
C TRP A 44 0.54 0.98 3.22
N ARG A 45 -0.41 1.42 4.05
CA ARG A 45 -0.95 2.79 4.00
C ARG A 45 0.16 3.83 4.16
N ASN A 46 1.04 3.65 5.14
CA ASN A 46 2.10 4.60 5.43
C ASN A 46 3.10 4.69 4.27
N GLN A 47 3.50 3.55 3.69
CA GLN A 47 4.36 3.55 2.51
C GLN A 47 3.71 4.28 1.32
N LEU A 48 2.43 4.00 1.02
CA LEU A 48 1.72 4.69 -0.07
C LEU A 48 1.64 6.21 0.18
N ARG A 49 1.51 6.66 1.43
CA ARG A 49 1.55 8.09 1.76
C ARG A 49 2.92 8.70 1.50
N GLU A 50 3.99 8.02 1.92
CA GLU A 50 5.35 8.47 1.62
C GLU A 50 5.62 8.53 0.12
N GLU A 51 5.17 7.54 -0.65
CA GLU A 51 5.31 7.52 -2.11
C GLU A 51 4.56 8.69 -2.76
N VAL A 52 3.30 8.93 -2.37
CA VAL A 52 2.52 10.09 -2.84
C VAL A 52 3.22 11.41 -2.52
N GLU A 53 3.78 11.57 -1.32
CA GLU A 53 4.51 12.77 -0.91
C GLU A 53 5.78 12.97 -1.76
N ARG A 54 6.56 11.90 -1.99
CA ARG A 54 7.75 11.94 -2.85
C ARG A 54 7.41 12.33 -4.28
N THR A 55 6.36 11.76 -4.86
CA THR A 55 5.92 12.12 -6.22
C THR A 55 5.48 13.58 -6.30
N VAL A 56 4.80 14.11 -5.28
CA VAL A 56 4.43 15.54 -5.26
C VAL A 56 5.67 16.43 -5.27
N HIS A 57 6.69 16.11 -4.48
CA HIS A 57 7.94 16.87 -4.49
C HIS A 57 8.68 16.75 -5.83
N HIS A 58 8.74 15.55 -6.41
CA HIS A 58 9.33 15.34 -7.73
C HIS A 58 8.68 16.22 -8.81
N MET A 59 7.34 16.20 -8.87
CA MET A 59 6.57 17.02 -9.81
C MET A 59 6.77 18.53 -9.57
N GLN A 60 6.98 18.97 -8.32
CA GLN A 60 7.24 20.39 -8.00
C GLN A 60 8.62 20.83 -8.49
N ASP A 61 9.63 20.00 -8.27
CA ASP A 61 11.00 20.27 -8.70
C ASP A 61 11.11 20.28 -10.23
N GLU A 62 10.46 19.33 -10.91
CA GLU A 62 10.43 19.30 -12.38
C GLU A 62 9.67 20.49 -12.97
N ALA A 63 8.58 20.93 -12.34
CA ALA A 63 7.80 22.09 -12.80
C ALA A 63 8.54 23.42 -12.63
N ALA A 64 9.52 23.49 -11.71
CA ALA A 64 10.39 24.64 -11.54
C ALA A 64 11.45 24.77 -12.64
N ASN A 65 11.72 23.69 -13.39
CA ASN A 65 12.68 23.64 -14.48
C ASN A 65 11.96 23.77 -15.82
N PHE A 66 12.22 24.85 -16.56
CA PHE A 66 11.63 25.04 -17.88
C PHE A 66 12.33 24.15 -18.91
N PRO A 67 11.65 23.16 -19.50
CA PRO A 67 12.24 22.30 -20.51
C PRO A 67 12.51 23.08 -21.80
N ASP A 68 13.52 22.63 -22.55
CA ASP A 68 13.72 23.10 -23.92
C ASP A 68 12.53 22.66 -24.81
N PRO A 69 12.26 23.37 -25.93
CA PRO A 69 11.08 23.11 -26.76
C PRO A 69 10.96 21.68 -27.31
N VAL A 70 12.09 20.95 -27.43
CA VAL A 70 12.15 19.57 -27.93
C VAL A 70 11.79 18.56 -26.82
N ASP A 71 12.12 18.87 -25.57
CA ASP A 71 11.91 17.97 -24.42
C ASP A 71 10.54 18.17 -23.74
N ARG A 72 9.87 19.29 -24.04
CA ARG A 72 8.55 19.64 -23.48
C ARG A 72 7.52 18.53 -23.67
N ALA A 73 7.48 17.90 -24.84
CA ALA A 73 6.50 16.84 -25.11
C ALA A 73 6.71 15.60 -24.23
N SER A 74 7.96 15.19 -24.03
CA SER A 74 8.32 14.05 -23.18
C SER A 74 7.99 14.33 -21.71
N GLN A 75 8.35 15.52 -21.23
CA GLN A 75 8.05 15.93 -19.85
C GLN A 75 6.53 15.96 -19.60
N GLU A 76 5.73 16.54 -20.50
CA GLU A 76 4.27 16.56 -20.36
C GLU A 76 3.65 15.15 -20.29
N GLU A 77 4.20 14.20 -21.04
CA GLU A 77 3.77 12.80 -21.00
C GLU A 77 4.08 12.16 -19.63
N GLU A 78 5.31 12.34 -19.13
CA GLU A 78 5.75 11.82 -17.83
C GLU A 78 4.89 12.39 -16.69
N PHE A 79 4.66 13.71 -16.67
CA PHE A 79 3.77 14.36 -15.71
C PHE A 79 2.34 13.78 -15.72
N SER A 80 1.79 13.54 -16.92
CA SER A 80 0.45 12.97 -17.07
C SER A 80 0.38 11.54 -16.51
N LEU A 81 1.43 10.75 -16.71
CA LEU A 81 1.52 9.39 -16.15
C LEU A 81 1.64 9.42 -14.62
N GLU A 82 2.54 10.25 -14.07
CA GLU A 82 2.71 10.39 -12.63
C GLU A 82 1.43 10.86 -11.93
N LEU A 83 0.76 11.86 -12.51
CA LEU A 83 -0.50 12.38 -11.97
C LEU A 83 -1.59 11.30 -11.89
N ARG A 84 -1.70 10.46 -12.93
CA ARG A 84 -2.66 9.34 -12.98
C ARG A 84 -2.32 8.26 -11.96
N ASN A 85 -1.03 7.95 -11.79
CA ASN A 85 -0.59 6.95 -10.81
C ASN A 85 -0.84 7.42 -9.38
N ARG A 86 -0.49 8.67 -9.07
CA ARG A 86 -0.76 9.29 -7.78
C ARG A 86 -2.25 9.27 -7.42
N ASP A 87 -3.13 9.56 -8.38
CA ASP A 87 -4.57 9.52 -8.14
C ASP A 87 -5.07 8.09 -7.84
N ARG A 88 -4.46 7.06 -8.43
CA ARG A 88 -4.75 5.66 -8.12
C ARG A 88 -4.28 5.31 -6.71
N GLU A 89 -3.08 5.72 -6.32
CA GLU A 89 -2.52 5.51 -4.97
C GLU A 89 -3.38 6.19 -3.90
N ARG A 90 -3.81 7.44 -4.13
CA ARG A 90 -4.74 8.15 -3.22
C ARG A 90 -6.07 7.41 -3.06
N ARG A 91 -6.61 6.83 -4.14
CA ARG A 91 -7.83 5.99 -4.07
C ARG A 91 -7.56 4.69 -3.31
N LEU A 92 -6.40 4.09 -3.48
CA LEU A 92 -5.99 2.88 -2.77
C LEU A 92 -5.84 3.15 -1.26
N ILE A 93 -5.21 4.26 -0.86
CA ILE A 93 -5.11 4.71 0.53
C ILE A 93 -6.50 4.78 1.17
N LYS A 94 -7.47 5.44 0.51
CA LYS A 94 -8.86 5.52 1.00
C LYS A 94 -9.51 4.15 1.17
N LYS A 95 -9.23 3.19 0.26
CA LYS A 95 -9.72 1.82 0.39
C LYS A 95 -9.09 1.12 1.60
N ILE A 96 -7.79 1.27 1.81
CA ILE A 96 -7.09 0.71 2.97
C ILE A 96 -7.64 1.30 4.28
N GLU A 97 -7.89 2.61 4.32
CA GLU A 97 -8.52 3.27 5.48
C GLU A 97 -9.93 2.71 5.75
N LYS A 98 -10.75 2.52 4.71
CA LYS A 98 -12.05 1.86 4.86
C LYS A 98 -11.91 0.43 5.40
N THR A 99 -10.91 -0.32 4.92
CA THR A 99 -10.65 -1.68 5.39
C THR A 99 -10.14 -1.72 6.83
N LEU A 100 -9.34 -0.73 7.25
CA LEU A 100 -8.93 -0.58 8.66
C LEU A 100 -10.13 -0.35 9.56
N ASN A 101 -11.08 0.49 9.14
CA ASN A 101 -12.31 0.71 9.91
C ASN A 101 -13.14 -0.59 10.02
N LYS A 102 -13.29 -1.36 8.93
CA LYS A 102 -13.95 -2.67 9.00
C LYS A 102 -13.30 -3.62 9.99
N LEU A 103 -11.99 -3.55 10.11
CA LEU A 103 -11.21 -4.36 11.04
C LEU A 103 -11.36 -3.88 12.49
N GLU A 104 -11.72 -2.61 12.71
CA GLU A 104 -12.12 -2.07 14.02
C GLU A 104 -13.58 -2.39 14.37
N ASP A 105 -14.45 -2.49 13.37
CA ASP A 105 -15.88 -2.82 13.50
C ASP A 105 -16.16 -4.35 13.55
N ASP A 106 -15.11 -5.18 13.63
CA ASP A 106 -15.19 -6.65 13.57
C ASP A 106 -15.92 -7.21 12.31
N ASP A 107 -15.95 -6.44 11.21
CA ASP A 107 -16.58 -6.76 9.91
C ASP A 107 -15.52 -7.01 8.80
N PHE A 108 -14.35 -7.55 9.18
CA PHE A 108 -13.28 -7.91 8.26
C PHE A 108 -13.15 -9.43 8.11
N GLY A 109 -12.75 -9.89 6.92
CA GLY A 109 -12.46 -11.30 6.64
C GLY A 109 -13.57 -12.04 5.87
N PHE A 110 -14.79 -11.51 5.81
CA PHE A 110 -15.90 -12.18 5.13
C PHE A 110 -16.21 -11.60 3.74
N CYS A 111 -16.81 -12.41 2.87
CA CYS A 111 -17.27 -11.97 1.55
C CYS A 111 -18.49 -11.06 1.68
N GLU A 112 -18.53 -9.94 0.95
CA GLU A 112 -19.63 -8.97 1.02
C GLU A 112 -20.92 -9.42 0.31
N SER A 113 -20.93 -10.54 -0.43
CA SER A 113 -22.02 -10.86 -1.38
C SER A 113 -22.49 -12.32 -1.38
N CYS A 114 -22.26 -13.08 -0.30
CA CYS A 114 -22.58 -14.51 -0.27
C CYS A 114 -24.05 -14.85 -0.61
#